data_AF-A0A6A5ALN6-F1
#
_entry.id   AF-A0A6A5ALN6-F1
#
_cell.length_a   1.000
_cell.length_b   1.000
_cell.length_c   1.000
_cell.angle_alpha   90.00
_cell.angle_beta   90.00
_cell.angle_gamma   90.00
#
_symmetry.space_group_name_H-M   'P 1'
#
loop_
_entity.id
_entity.type
_entity.pdbx_description
1 polymer ?
#
loop_
_entity_poly.entity_id
_entity_poly.type
_entity_poly.pdbx_seq_one_letter_code
_entity_poly.pdbx_strand_id
1 'polypeptide(L)'
;MGRCDGCVPGGAYQDSAFVHVSDPKDAPWAQWKVFNTLDGKLVLQADTGKFLGRCNNCAPGAAYPDEAFVHVQDWHTSPWAQWVCVDAGNGKIALQADSGRYLARCEGCIPRAYPNTAFVHATSVSEPYAQWAVVSKNPSAGLCAPNGPAVPSTY
;
A
#
# COMPACT_ATOMS: atom_id res chain seq x y z
N MET A 1 -8.01 -2.48 3.06
CA MET A 1 -6.84 -2.29 3.93
C MET A 1 -7.03 -1.00 4.70
N GLY A 2 -6.66 -0.96 5.98
CA GLY A 2 -6.73 0.25 6.80
C GLY A 2 -5.53 0.41 7.72
N ARG A 3 -5.35 1.63 8.21
CA ARG A 3 -4.43 2.00 9.27
C ARG A 3 -4.87 1.33 10.58
N CYS A 4 -3.89 0.86 11.34
CA CYS A 4 -4.05 0.25 12.65
C CYS A 4 -3.06 0.92 13.62
N ASP A 5 -3.60 1.52 14.68
CA ASP A 5 -2.87 2.27 15.69
C ASP A 5 -2.37 1.31 16.79
N GLY A 6 -1.05 1.21 16.96
CA GLY A 6 -0.42 0.38 17.99
C GLY A 6 -0.53 -1.13 17.76
N CYS A 7 -0.81 -1.57 16.54
CA CYS A 7 -1.12 -2.97 16.23
C CYS A 7 0.09 -3.89 16.02
N VAL A 8 1.30 -3.31 15.95
CA VAL A 8 2.56 -4.06 15.87
C VAL A 8 3.31 -3.89 17.20
N PRO A 9 3.38 -4.94 18.04
CA PRO A 9 4.12 -4.87 19.30
C PRO A 9 5.60 -4.53 19.07
N GLY A 10 6.06 -3.42 19.65
CA GLY A 10 7.44 -2.94 19.48
C GLY A 10 7.75 -2.40 18.08
N GLY A 11 6.72 -2.11 17.26
CA GLY A 11 6.90 -1.53 15.93
C GLY A 11 7.63 -0.19 15.97
N ALA A 12 8.44 0.09 14.94
CA ALA A 12 9.20 1.33 14.81
C ALA A 12 8.30 2.58 14.72
N TYR A 13 7.06 2.39 14.27
CA TYR A 13 6.05 3.43 14.20
C TYR A 13 4.73 2.95 14.79
N GLN A 14 3.94 3.92 15.25
CA GLN A 14 2.64 3.68 15.85
C GLN A 14 1.62 3.13 14.84
N ASP A 15 1.60 3.71 13.63
CA ASP A 15 0.57 3.45 12.63
C ASP A 15 1.06 2.47 11.56
N SER A 16 0.42 1.30 11.50
CA SER A 16 0.74 0.20 10.57
C SER A 16 -0.46 -0.11 9.67
N ALA A 17 -0.28 -0.84 8.57
CA ALA A 17 -1.38 -1.19 7.67
C ALA A 17 -1.80 -2.66 7.80
N PHE A 18 -3.11 -2.89 7.93
CA PHE A 18 -3.70 -4.22 8.12
C PHE A 18 -4.91 -4.44 7.19
N VAL A 19 -5.20 -5.70 6.88
CA VAL A 19 -6.36 -6.15 6.09
C VAL A 19 -7.40 -6.76 7.03
N HIS A 20 -8.03 -5.91 7.85
CA HIS A 20 -8.96 -6.33 8.89
C HIS A 20 -10.35 -5.66 8.82
N VAL A 21 -10.50 -4.64 7.98
CA VAL A 21 -11.77 -3.91 7.82
C VAL A 21 -12.60 -4.53 6.70
N SER A 22 -13.79 -5.00 7.04
CA SER A 22 -14.73 -5.65 6.11
C SER A 22 -15.50 -4.67 5.23
N ASP A 23 -15.93 -3.52 5.77
CA ASP A 23 -16.53 -2.42 5.01
C ASP A 23 -15.83 -1.09 5.35
N PRO A 24 -15.14 -0.46 4.40
CA PRO A 24 -14.44 0.80 4.64
C PRO A 24 -15.35 2.03 4.72
N LYS A 25 -16.66 1.92 4.40
CA LYS A 25 -17.57 3.09 4.35
C LYS A 25 -17.70 3.82 5.69
N ASP A 26 -17.70 3.06 6.79
CA ASP A 26 -17.88 3.57 8.15
C ASP A 26 -16.58 3.54 8.99
N ALA A 27 -15.44 3.27 8.35
CA ALA A 27 -14.14 3.17 8.99
C ALA A 27 -13.16 4.20 8.41
N PRO A 28 -13.06 5.42 8.99
CA PRO A 28 -12.17 6.47 8.48
C PRO A 28 -10.72 6.03 8.34
N TRP A 29 -10.21 5.20 9.26
CA TRP A 29 -8.85 4.64 9.20
C TRP A 29 -8.65 3.65 8.04
N ALA A 30 -9.71 3.19 7.37
CA ALA A 30 -9.65 2.38 6.15
C ALA A 30 -9.98 3.16 4.87
N GLN A 31 -10.19 4.48 4.97
CA GLN A 31 -10.34 5.36 3.82
C GLN A 31 -8.99 6.03 3.52
N TRP A 32 -8.62 6.02 2.24
CA TRP A 32 -7.37 6.61 1.77
C TRP A 32 -7.68 7.75 0.82
N LYS A 33 -7.05 8.91 1.05
CA LYS A 33 -6.99 9.94 0.03
C LYS A 33 -5.85 9.59 -0.91
N VAL A 34 -6.19 9.28 -2.16
CA VAL A 34 -5.23 8.86 -3.18
C VAL A 34 -4.84 10.06 -4.03
N PHE A 35 -3.55 10.29 -4.22
CA PHE A 35 -3.02 11.28 -5.14
C PHE A 35 -2.23 10.60 -6.23
N ASN A 36 -2.38 11.10 -7.46
CA ASN A 36 -1.55 10.74 -8.59
C ASN A 36 -0.32 11.65 -8.60
N THR A 37 0.86 11.06 -8.67
CA THR A 37 2.15 11.78 -8.76
C THR A 37 2.44 12.30 -10.17
N LEU A 38 1.58 11.99 -11.14
CA LEU A 38 1.65 12.34 -12.56
C LEU A 38 2.76 11.61 -13.35
N ASP A 39 3.46 10.67 -12.72
CA ASP A 39 4.49 9.81 -13.32
C ASP A 39 4.13 8.32 -13.26
N GLY A 40 2.84 8.00 -13.12
CA GLY A 40 2.35 6.61 -13.06
C GLY A 40 2.33 5.98 -11.67
N LYS A 41 2.66 6.76 -10.63
CA LYS A 41 2.60 6.31 -9.23
C LYS A 41 1.42 6.92 -8.49
N LEU A 42 1.09 6.27 -7.39
CA LEU A 42 0.07 6.68 -6.44
C LEU A 42 0.70 6.88 -5.07
N VAL A 43 0.17 7.83 -4.30
CA VAL A 43 0.44 7.96 -2.88
C VAL A 43 -0.88 7.88 -2.11
N LEU A 44 -0.88 7.14 -1.01
CA LEU A 44 -2.06 6.87 -0.20
C LEU A 44 -1.92 7.58 1.14
N GLN A 45 -2.71 8.64 1.35
CA GLN A 45 -2.75 9.38 2.60
C GLN A 45 -3.84 8.82 3.52
N ALA A 46 -3.48 8.51 4.76
CA ALA A 46 -4.42 8.07 5.78
C ALA A 46 -5.18 9.23 6.42
N ASP A 47 -6.14 8.91 7.28
CA ASP A 47 -6.88 9.83 8.14
C ASP A 47 -5.98 10.70 9.06
N THR A 48 -4.76 10.24 9.36
CA THR A 48 -3.77 11.00 10.13
C THR A 48 -3.03 12.07 9.33
N GLY A 49 -3.25 12.13 8.01
CA GLY A 49 -2.52 13.01 7.10
C GLY A 49 -1.13 12.51 6.69
N LYS A 50 -0.64 11.40 7.29
CA LYS A 50 0.59 10.72 6.87
C LYS A 50 0.32 9.76 5.72
N PHE A 51 1.38 9.39 5.01
CA PHE A 51 1.34 8.53 3.84
C PHE A 51 1.78 7.11 4.16
N LEU A 52 1.13 6.15 3.50
CA LEU A 52 1.51 4.75 3.49
C LEU A 52 2.85 4.59 2.76
N GLY A 53 3.83 4.00 3.44
CA GLY A 53 5.11 3.67 2.87
C GLY A 53 5.61 2.29 3.26
N ARG A 54 6.46 1.72 2.40
CA ARG A 54 7.28 0.56 2.73
C ARG A 54 8.23 0.94 3.86
N CYS A 55 8.33 0.06 4.84
CA CYS A 55 9.11 0.23 6.06
C CYS A 55 9.99 -1.00 6.24
N ASN A 56 11.31 -0.80 6.25
CA ASN A 56 12.26 -1.91 6.34
C ASN A 56 12.65 -2.17 7.80
N ASN A 57 12.51 -3.41 8.24
CA ASN A 57 12.75 -3.93 9.59
C ASN A 57 11.99 -3.15 10.67
N CYS A 58 10.72 -2.81 10.40
CA CYS A 58 9.92 -1.98 11.28
C CYS A 58 9.06 -2.77 12.26
N ALA A 59 8.80 -4.06 12.00
CA ALA A 59 8.14 -4.95 12.94
C ALA A 59 9.10 -6.01 13.51
N PRO A 60 9.32 -6.02 14.83
CA PRO A 60 10.15 -7.03 15.47
C PRO A 60 9.61 -8.45 15.25
N GLY A 61 10.50 -9.36 14.84
CA GLY A 61 10.16 -10.78 14.66
C GLY A 61 9.25 -11.07 13.46
N ALA A 62 9.10 -10.13 12.54
CA ALA A 62 8.34 -10.32 11.32
C ALA A 62 8.95 -11.35 10.37
N ALA A 63 8.09 -12.03 9.60
CA ALA A 63 8.50 -13.05 8.63
C ALA A 63 9.26 -12.48 7.42
N TYR A 64 9.06 -11.20 7.12
CA TYR A 64 9.72 -10.49 6.02
C TYR A 64 10.23 -9.14 6.52
N PRO A 65 11.27 -8.56 5.90
CA PRO A 65 11.83 -7.31 6.36
C PRO A 65 11.00 -6.09 5.95
N ASP A 66 10.17 -6.17 4.91
CA ASP A 66 9.45 -5.00 4.39
C ASP A 66 7.95 -5.05 4.73
N GLU A 67 7.52 -4.20 5.66
CA GLU A 67 6.11 -3.96 6.01
C GLU A 67 5.57 -2.68 5.38
N ALA A 68 4.25 -2.49 5.43
CA ALA A 68 3.64 -1.19 5.14
C ALA A 68 3.22 -0.47 6.43
N PHE A 69 3.76 0.73 6.64
CA PHE A 69 3.42 1.61 7.76
C PHE A 69 2.92 2.97 7.27
N VAL A 70 2.14 3.66 8.09
CA VAL A 70 1.62 5.01 7.83
C VAL A 70 2.46 6.01 8.62
N HIS A 71 3.65 6.31 8.11
CA HIS A 71 4.65 7.09 8.85
C HIS A 71 5.24 8.26 8.06
N VAL A 72 5.06 8.29 6.74
CA VAL A 72 5.70 9.27 5.88
C VAL A 72 4.97 10.61 5.94
N GLN A 73 5.70 11.70 6.15
CA GLN A 73 5.16 13.06 6.19
C GLN A 73 5.13 13.71 4.81
N ASP A 74 6.24 13.57 4.07
CA ASP A 74 6.40 14.13 2.72
C ASP A 74 6.79 13.04 1.74
N TRP A 75 5.91 12.76 0.78
CA TRP A 75 6.12 11.73 -0.23
C TRP A 75 7.03 12.18 -1.37
N HIS A 76 7.23 13.49 -1.57
CA HIS A 76 8.10 13.99 -2.66
C HIS A 76 9.56 13.56 -2.47
N THR A 77 9.97 13.43 -1.22
CA THR A 77 11.32 13.02 -0.81
C THR A 77 11.40 11.58 -0.30
N SER A 78 10.30 10.83 -0.36
CA SER A 78 10.18 9.46 0.17
C SER A 78 9.73 8.46 -0.90
N PRO A 79 10.64 7.91 -1.73
CA PRO A 79 10.30 6.97 -2.79
C PRO A 79 9.53 5.74 -2.31
N TRP A 80 9.81 5.26 -1.08
CA TRP A 80 9.11 4.13 -0.46
C TRP A 80 7.63 4.39 -0.13
N ALA A 81 7.16 5.64 -0.24
CA ALA A 81 5.72 5.98 -0.15
C ALA A 81 5.03 6.14 -1.51
N GLN A 82 5.78 6.03 -2.62
CA GLN A 82 5.25 6.13 -3.97
C GLN A 82 5.10 4.74 -4.56
N TRP A 83 3.86 4.37 -4.89
CA TRP A 83 3.50 3.03 -5.34
C TRP A 83 3.22 3.04 -6.83
N VAL A 84 3.94 2.27 -7.62
CA VAL A 84 3.57 2.06 -9.03
C VAL A 84 2.26 1.28 -9.05
N CYS A 85 1.24 1.82 -9.73
CA CYS A 85 -0.03 1.13 -9.90
C CYS A 85 0.05 0.20 -11.11
N VAL A 86 -0.17 -1.09 -10.89
CA VAL A 86 -0.12 -2.11 -11.93
C VAL A 86 -1.50 -2.73 -12.10
N ASP A 87 -1.97 -2.85 -13.34
CA ASP A 87 -3.19 -3.59 -13.65
C ASP A 87 -2.98 -5.09 -13.34
N ALA A 88 -3.78 -5.62 -12.42
CA ALA A 88 -3.73 -7.03 -12.04
C ALA A 88 -4.77 -7.89 -12.79
N GLY A 89 -5.49 -7.28 -13.74
CA GLY A 89 -6.61 -7.88 -14.46
C GLY A 89 -7.88 -7.96 -13.62
N ASN A 90 -9.00 -8.29 -14.28
CA ASN A 90 -10.30 -8.48 -13.63
C ASN A 90 -10.75 -7.29 -12.75
N GLY A 91 -10.37 -6.07 -13.12
CA GLY A 91 -10.71 -4.85 -12.37
C GLY A 91 -9.97 -4.70 -11.04
N LYS A 92 -8.85 -5.42 -10.84
CA LYS A 92 -7.99 -5.31 -9.67
C LYS A 92 -6.68 -4.59 -10.01
N ILE A 93 -6.02 -4.09 -8.98
CA ILE A 93 -4.69 -3.49 -9.09
C ILE A 93 -3.69 -4.22 -8.20
N ALA A 94 -2.40 -4.01 -8.47
CA ALA A 94 -1.32 -4.22 -7.52
C ALA A 94 -0.56 -2.91 -7.30
N LEU A 95 0.07 -2.80 -6.13
CA LEU A 95 0.87 -1.64 -5.74
C LEU A 95 2.32 -2.09 -5.58
N GLN A 96 3.19 -1.72 -6.52
CA GLN A 96 4.61 -2.05 -6.47
C GLN A 96 5.37 -0.95 -5.73
N ALA A 97 6.21 -1.34 -4.78
CA ALA A 97 7.07 -0.42 -4.05
C ALA A 97 8.37 -0.10 -4.82
N ASP A 98 9.15 0.83 -4.28
CA ASP A 98 10.52 1.16 -4.71
C ASP A 98 11.47 -0.04 -4.71
N SER A 99 11.20 -1.06 -3.89
CA SER A 99 11.97 -2.32 -3.88
C SER A 99 11.66 -3.26 -5.06
N GLY A 100 10.68 -2.92 -5.89
CA GLY A 100 10.19 -3.77 -6.99
C GLY A 100 9.27 -4.91 -6.54
N ARG A 101 9.04 -5.08 -5.23
CA ARG A 101 8.08 -6.03 -4.65
C ARG A 101 6.70 -5.38 -4.53
N TYR A 102 5.67 -6.20 -4.37
CA TYR A 102 4.28 -5.75 -4.31
C TYR A 102 3.72 -5.78 -2.89
N LEU A 103 2.89 -4.78 -2.59
CA LEU A 103 2.08 -4.72 -1.38
C LEU A 103 1.09 -5.89 -1.37
N ALA A 104 1.12 -6.66 -0.29
CA ALA A 104 0.43 -7.93 -0.16
C ALA A 104 -0.11 -8.15 1.25
N ARG A 105 -1.22 -8.88 1.35
CA ARG A 105 -1.70 -9.44 2.62
C ARG A 105 -0.76 -10.56 3.05
N CYS A 106 -0.34 -10.50 4.31
CA CYS A 106 0.47 -11.51 4.96
C CYS A 106 -0.26 -12.00 6.23
N GLU A 107 -0.58 -13.29 6.26
CA GLU A 107 -1.30 -13.91 7.39
C GLU A 107 -0.33 -14.49 8.42
N GLY A 108 -0.46 -14.07 9.68
CA GLY A 108 0.37 -14.55 10.79
C GLY A 108 1.84 -14.11 10.72
N CYS A 109 2.15 -13.10 9.90
CA CYS A 109 3.54 -12.72 9.62
C CYS A 109 4.20 -11.85 10.70
N ILE A 110 3.44 -11.38 11.69
CA ILE A 110 3.96 -10.71 12.88
C ILE A 110 3.47 -11.46 14.12
N PRO A 111 4.37 -11.97 14.97
CA PRO A 111 3.99 -12.62 16.21
C PRO A 111 3.17 -11.70 17.10
N ARG A 112 2.04 -12.20 17.62
CA ARG A 112 1.17 -11.49 18.59
C ARG A 112 0.50 -10.22 18.07
N ALA A 113 0.53 -9.97 16.75
CA ALA A 113 -0.24 -8.92 16.09
C ALA A 113 -1.56 -9.47 15.52
N TYR A 114 -2.37 -8.59 14.93
CA TYR A 114 -3.53 -9.02 14.14
C TYR A 114 -3.10 -9.93 12.97
N PRO A 115 -3.92 -10.91 12.57
CA PRO A 115 -3.47 -11.96 11.65
C PRO A 115 -3.11 -11.41 10.27
N ASN A 116 -3.87 -10.46 9.72
CA ASN A 116 -3.74 -10.02 8.34
C ASN A 116 -3.05 -8.67 8.23
N THR A 117 -1.72 -8.69 8.11
CA THR A 117 -0.89 -7.48 8.00
C THR A 117 -0.59 -7.18 6.53
N ALA A 118 -0.39 -5.91 6.18
CA ALA A 118 0.09 -5.52 4.85
C ALA A 118 1.64 -5.48 4.83
N PHE A 119 2.23 -6.29 3.96
CA PHE A 119 3.67 -6.42 3.75
C PHE A 119 4.03 -6.12 2.30
N VAL A 120 5.31 -5.86 2.03
CA VAL A 120 5.85 -5.64 0.69
C VAL A 120 6.80 -6.79 0.36
N HIS A 121 6.23 -7.96 0.08
CA HIS A 121 7.00 -9.20 -0.10
C HIS A 121 6.68 -9.94 -1.40
N ALA A 122 5.51 -9.70 -1.98
CA ALA A 122 5.07 -10.40 -3.17
C ALA A 122 5.98 -10.06 -4.35
N THR A 123 6.22 -11.06 -5.20
CA THR A 123 7.21 -10.98 -6.28
C THR A 123 6.57 -10.78 -7.65
N SER A 124 5.27 -11.09 -7.74
CA SER A 124 4.47 -11.01 -8.95
C SER A 124 3.07 -10.48 -8.68
N VAL A 125 2.52 -9.74 -9.65
CA VAL A 125 1.12 -9.32 -9.71
C VAL A 125 0.12 -10.50 -9.79
N SER A 126 0.59 -11.67 -10.25
CA SER A 126 -0.23 -12.89 -10.31
C SER A 126 -0.47 -13.53 -8.94
N GLU A 127 0.26 -13.12 -7.90
CA GLU A 127 0.07 -13.63 -6.54
C GLU A 127 -1.24 -13.07 -5.96
N PRO A 128 -2.22 -13.91 -5.58
CA PRO A 128 -3.57 -13.44 -5.28
C PRO A 128 -3.64 -12.52 -4.06
N TYR A 129 -2.72 -12.67 -3.10
CA TYR A 129 -2.63 -11.82 -1.92
C TYR A 129 -2.02 -10.44 -2.19
N ALA A 130 -1.49 -10.20 -3.40
CA ALA A 130 -0.99 -8.90 -3.86
C ALA A 130 -1.99 -8.12 -4.72
N GLN A 131 -3.19 -8.68 -4.95
CA GLN A 131 -4.24 -8.07 -5.76
C GLN A 131 -5.28 -7.37 -4.91
N TRP A 132 -5.56 -6.12 -5.23
CA TRP A 132 -6.47 -5.26 -4.50
C TRP A 132 -7.67 -4.88 -5.35
N ALA A 133 -8.87 -5.13 -4.82
CA ALA A 133 -10.08 -4.52 -5.34
C ALA A 133 -10.16 -3.07 -4.86
N VAL A 134 -10.49 -2.15 -5.78
CA VAL A 134 -10.64 -0.73 -5.46
C VAL A 134 -12.12 -0.41 -5.30
N VAL A 135 -12.47 0.13 -4.13
CA VAL A 135 -13.79 0.71 -3.89
C VAL A 135 -13.60 2.23 -3.80
N SER A 136 -14.03 2.94 -4.84
CA SER A 136 -13.84 4.39 -4.97
C SER A 136 -15.16 5.14 -4.83
N LYS A 137 -15.14 6.29 -4.14
CA LYS A 137 -16.23 7.28 -4.17
C LYS A 137 -16.29 8.04 -5.50
N ASN A 138 -15.23 7.96 -6.31
CA ASN A 138 -15.16 8.50 -7.68
C ASN A 138 -14.76 7.37 -8.66
N PRO A 139 -15.72 6.54 -9.10
CA PRO A 139 -15.44 5.40 -9.97
C PRO A 139 -14.95 5.80 -11.38
N SER A 140 -15.16 7.06 -11.78
CA SER A 140 -14.71 7.59 -13.07
C SER A 140 -13.21 7.91 -13.12
N ALA A 141 -12.51 7.91 -11.98
CA ALA A 141 -11.10 8.32 -11.88
C ALA A 141 -10.09 7.31 -12.46
N GLY A 142 -10.54 6.18 -13.01
CA GLY A 142 -9.67 5.07 -13.37
C GLY A 142 -9.09 4.36 -12.14
N LEU A 143 -8.56 3.15 -12.34
CA LEU A 143 -7.95 2.35 -11.26
C LEU A 143 -6.48 2.69 -11.09
N CYS A 144 -5.75 2.64 -12.21
CA CYS A 144 -4.41 3.18 -12.33
C CYS A 144 -4.47 4.39 -13.25
N ALA A 145 -3.69 5.42 -12.93
CA ALA A 145 -3.45 6.46 -13.90
C ALA A 145 -2.66 5.86 -15.07
N PRO A 146 -2.98 6.18 -16.33
CA PRO A 146 -2.04 5.89 -17.40
C PRO A 146 -0.73 6.59 -17.04
N ASN A 147 0.39 5.87 -17.18
CA ASN A 147 1.70 6.51 -17.22
C ASN A 147 1.55 7.72 -18.15
N GLY A 148 2.00 8.90 -17.72
CA GLY A 148 1.99 10.10 -18.57
C GLY A 148 2.51 9.76 -19.98
N PRO A 149 2.11 10.52 -21.01
CA PRO A 149 2.20 10.12 -22.41
C PRO A 149 3.53 9.43 -22.69
N ALA A 150 3.44 8.19 -23.18
CA ALA A 150 4.59 7.37 -23.53
C ALA A 150 5.62 8.25 -24.24
N VAL A 151 6.81 8.40 -23.66
CA VAL A 151 7.93 9.01 -24.37
C VAL A 151 8.06 8.23 -25.68
N PRO A 152 7.91 8.86 -26.86
CA PRO A 152 8.00 8.14 -28.11
C PRO A 152 9.38 7.49 -28.17
N SER A 153 9.43 6.17 -28.23
CA SER A 153 10.64 5.46 -28.58
C SER A 153 10.94 5.81 -30.03
N THR A 154 11.84 6.76 -30.25
CA THR A 154 12.46 6.98 -31.55
C THR A 154 13.43 5.83 -31.80
N TYR A 155 13.11 5.04 -32.83
CA TYR A 155 13.99 4.06 -33.47
C TYR A 155 15.24 4.73 -34.06
#